data_AF-A0A3B1DS13-F1
#
_entry.id   AF-A0A3B1DS13-F1
#
_cell.length_a   1.000
_cell.length_b   1.000
_cell.length_c   1.000
_cell.angle_alpha   90.00
_cell.angle_beta   90.00
_cell.angle_gamma   90.00
#
_symmetry.space_group_name_H-M   'P 1'
#
loop_
_entity.id
_entity.type
_entity.pdbx_description
1 polymer ?
#
loop_
_entity_poly.entity_id
_entity_poly.type
_entity_poly.pdbx_seq_one_letter_code
_entity_poly.pdbx_strand_id
1 'polypeptide(L)'
;MLSLRSVRAHPDIYEEAALNSSMPTPSPTLLCVPLMVEQVDTARAEAIRAAEHGADLVEYRVDHYFRTQDETPELLRLVEESPLPCIVTCRPTWEGGHYEGAEEDRLALFQALGSSDHPPRYLDVELQALAKSPTARRAIHAAVEHPESARDIHTRLILSTHDFQGRPADLTRRLLAMHQEPAASICKVAFRARSLRDNLELFDMLAERMCPTIALGMGEFGLMSRVLAPKFGGFLTFASLRDESATAPGQPTLDDLLKTYRFRSIGPATRVYGIVGWPVTHSLSPLIHNAGFAEVGYDGVYLPMPIAAVGPASSRCQNEPHADAPAGSRSHEYESSYTSFKATIIELLHHPRLDFAGCSVTMPHKENLVRLARECSWSLDEVSRLSGSANTLTIERTPEGAFASARVTNTDAAAAIDCLTEPLGRLPGKRITLLGAGGVARAITFALAAAGARVTITNRTSARAEQLANDINTAFPDAARVLPWDDRGLDTPDAFIHCTAIGMAGGPAPDDSPLPDEVFAQTPGNVVLLETVYTPVRTRLLSQAQDAGWQTIDGLAMFVDQGARQFHSWTGHPAPRECFCRLVRTALNG
;
A
#
# COMPACT_ATOMS: atom_id res chain seq x y z
N MET A 1 21.64 -21.30 46.77
CA MET A 1 22.42 -20.06 46.96
C MET A 1 23.45 -19.96 45.85
N LEU A 2 23.10 -19.28 44.76
CA LEU A 2 24.02 -18.85 43.70
C LEU A 2 23.53 -17.48 43.24
N SER A 3 24.42 -16.50 43.35
CA SER A 3 24.18 -15.06 43.29
C SER A 3 24.08 -14.57 41.84
N LEU A 4 22.99 -13.86 41.54
CA LEU A 4 22.75 -13.11 40.30
C LEU A 4 23.66 -11.88 40.27
N ARG A 5 24.46 -11.74 39.21
CA ARG A 5 25.21 -10.53 38.88
C ARG A 5 24.28 -9.55 38.15
N SER A 6 24.23 -8.32 38.66
CA SER A 6 23.51 -7.18 38.10
C SER A 6 24.07 -6.76 36.74
N VAL A 7 23.21 -6.65 35.73
CA VAL A 7 23.48 -5.89 34.51
C VAL A 7 23.23 -4.42 34.85
N ARG A 8 24.30 -3.60 34.88
CA ARG A 8 24.19 -2.15 35.03
C ARG A 8 23.77 -1.55 33.68
N ALA A 9 22.68 -0.78 33.69
CA ALA A 9 22.32 0.10 32.59
C ALA A 9 23.39 1.20 32.44
N HIS A 10 23.80 1.48 31.21
CA HIS A 10 24.65 2.61 30.85
C HIS A 10 23.84 3.91 30.97
N PRO A 11 24.25 4.89 31.80
CA PRO A 11 23.87 6.28 31.62
C PRO A 11 24.88 6.96 30.68
N ASP A 12 24.50 8.12 30.15
CA ASP A 12 25.33 9.06 29.35
C ASP A 12 25.28 8.88 27.83
N ILE A 13 24.12 9.20 27.26
CA ILE A 13 24.02 9.90 25.98
C ILE A 13 23.07 11.07 26.24
N TYR A 14 23.41 12.27 25.75
CA TYR A 14 22.66 13.53 25.87
C TYR A 14 23.01 14.42 27.08
N GLU A 15 24.17 15.08 27.03
CA GLU A 15 24.34 16.40 27.64
C GLU A 15 24.98 17.39 26.66
N GLU A 16 24.37 18.58 26.61
CA GLU A 16 24.85 19.88 26.11
C GLU A 16 25.33 20.03 24.65
N ALA A 17 24.42 20.49 23.78
CA ALA A 17 24.77 21.22 22.56
C ALA A 17 24.45 22.71 22.74
N ALA A 18 25.47 23.46 23.17
CA ALA A 18 25.48 24.91 23.18
C ALA A 18 25.53 25.47 21.75
N LEU A 19 24.66 26.45 21.48
CA LEU A 19 24.83 27.59 20.57
C LEU A 19 25.84 27.41 19.42
N ASN A 20 25.43 26.78 18.32
CA ASN A 20 25.78 27.21 16.97
C ASN A 20 24.87 26.52 15.94
N SER A 21 24.58 27.23 14.85
CA SER A 21 23.66 26.83 13.79
C SER A 21 23.97 25.46 13.18
N SER A 22 23.20 24.45 13.55
CA SER A 22 23.05 23.20 12.80
C SER A 22 21.68 22.63 13.12
N MET A 23 20.84 22.41 12.11
CA MET A 23 19.57 21.69 12.24
C MET A 23 19.81 20.40 13.03
N PRO A 24 19.06 20.11 14.11
CA PRO A 24 19.23 18.87 14.85
C PRO A 24 19.04 17.69 13.90
N THR A 25 19.92 16.69 13.98
CA THR A 25 19.71 15.39 13.32
C THR A 25 18.29 14.93 13.63
N PRO A 26 17.45 14.65 12.62
CA PRO A 26 16.04 14.37 12.87
C PRO A 26 15.91 13.10 13.71
N SER A 27 15.24 13.21 14.86
CA SER A 27 14.85 12.05 15.65
C SER A 27 14.03 11.09 14.78
N PRO A 28 14.20 9.76 14.93
CA PRO A 28 13.44 8.79 14.16
C PRO A 28 11.94 8.95 14.43
N THR A 29 11.11 8.83 13.39
CA THR A 29 9.65 8.78 13.55
C THR A 29 9.26 7.60 14.44
N LEU A 30 8.44 7.89 15.44
CA LEU A 30 8.02 6.90 16.42
C LEU A 30 6.88 6.02 15.90
N LEU A 31 6.87 4.74 16.31
CA LEU A 31 5.78 3.79 16.11
C LEU A 31 4.94 3.69 17.38
N CYS A 32 3.67 4.11 17.27
CA CYS A 32 2.70 4.04 18.35
C CYS A 32 1.66 2.95 18.11
N VAL A 33 1.41 2.14 19.11
CA VAL A 33 0.33 1.16 19.10
C VAL A 33 -0.85 1.67 19.94
N PRO A 34 -2.00 2.00 19.32
CA PRO A 34 -3.19 2.35 20.07
C PRO A 34 -3.87 1.11 20.63
N LEU A 35 -4.24 1.19 21.91
CA LEU A 35 -4.83 0.12 22.71
C LEU A 35 -6.16 0.61 23.29
N MET A 36 -7.24 -0.06 22.90
CA MET A 36 -8.58 0.23 23.42
C MET A 36 -8.69 -0.29 24.85
N VAL A 37 -8.87 0.60 25.81
CA VAL A 37 -9.00 0.22 27.22
C VAL A 37 -10.45 -0.12 27.48
N GLU A 38 -10.76 -1.41 27.51
CA GLU A 38 -12.01 -1.94 28.08
C GLU A 38 -11.80 -2.47 29.50
N GLN A 39 -10.60 -2.99 29.76
CA GLN A 39 -10.13 -3.49 31.05
C GLN A 39 -8.63 -3.16 31.19
N VAL A 40 -8.23 -2.67 32.37
CA VAL A 40 -6.87 -2.17 32.63
C VAL A 40 -5.80 -3.27 32.48
N ASP A 41 -6.04 -4.46 33.02
CA ASP A 41 -5.09 -5.57 32.97
C ASP A 41 -4.85 -6.07 31.53
N THR A 42 -5.90 -6.13 30.72
CA THR A 42 -5.82 -6.50 29.30
C THR A 42 -5.00 -5.47 28.52
N ALA A 43 -5.30 -4.17 28.68
CA ALA A 43 -4.57 -3.10 28.01
C ALA A 43 -3.09 -3.11 28.39
N ARG A 44 -2.75 -3.42 29.64
CA ARG A 44 -1.36 -3.58 30.07
C ARG A 44 -0.68 -4.78 29.41
N ALA A 45 -1.34 -5.94 29.34
CA ALA A 45 -0.80 -7.12 28.67
C ALA A 45 -0.56 -6.87 27.17
N GLU A 46 -1.44 -6.12 26.50
CA GLU A 46 -1.26 -5.70 25.12
C GLU A 46 -0.11 -4.71 24.94
N ALA A 47 0.09 -3.79 25.89
CA ALA A 47 1.24 -2.89 25.87
C ALA A 47 2.58 -3.63 26.00
N ILE A 48 2.63 -4.70 26.80
CA ILE A 48 3.82 -5.57 26.89
C ILE A 48 4.07 -6.23 25.53
N ARG A 49 3.02 -6.77 24.89
CA ARG A 49 3.15 -7.36 23.54
C ARG A 49 3.60 -6.32 22.52
N ALA A 50 3.08 -5.10 22.57
CA ALA A 50 3.51 -4.00 21.69
C ALA A 50 5.02 -3.73 21.84
N ALA A 51 5.53 -3.68 23.07
CA ALA A 51 6.95 -3.52 23.34
C ALA A 51 7.79 -4.68 22.77
N GLU A 52 7.37 -5.92 22.99
CA GLU A 52 8.04 -7.12 22.46
C GLU A 52 8.10 -7.15 20.92
N HIS A 53 7.12 -6.52 20.26
CA HIS A 53 7.04 -6.45 18.80
C HIS A 53 7.68 -5.17 18.22
N GLY A 54 8.32 -4.33 19.06
CA GLY A 54 9.13 -3.19 18.61
C GLY A 54 8.41 -1.85 18.47
N ALA A 55 7.28 -1.66 19.16
CA ALA A 55 6.66 -0.36 19.32
C ALA A 55 7.53 0.58 20.18
N ASP A 56 7.53 1.88 19.86
CA ASP A 56 8.27 2.89 20.64
C ASP A 56 7.41 3.45 21.79
N LEU A 57 6.09 3.42 21.61
CA LEU A 57 5.12 3.87 22.59
C LEU A 57 3.74 3.23 22.37
N VAL A 58 2.88 3.38 23.36
CA VAL A 58 1.46 2.97 23.28
C VAL A 58 0.53 4.15 23.45
N GLU A 59 -0.64 4.13 22.83
CA GLU A 59 -1.74 5.08 23.10
C GLU A 59 -2.84 4.34 23.85
N TYR A 60 -3.06 4.66 25.12
CA TYR A 60 -4.20 4.17 25.87
C TYR A 60 -5.44 5.00 25.51
N ARG A 61 -6.33 4.38 24.73
CA ARG A 61 -7.65 4.89 24.38
C ARG A 61 -8.63 4.56 25.51
N VAL A 62 -8.73 5.46 26.47
CA VAL A 62 -9.52 5.26 27.71
C VAL A 62 -11.00 5.58 27.53
N ASP A 63 -11.42 6.03 26.34
CA ASP A 63 -12.78 6.50 26.09
C ASP A 63 -13.89 5.45 26.23
N HIS A 64 -13.56 4.15 26.24
CA HIS A 64 -14.51 3.09 26.60
C HIS A 64 -14.59 2.83 28.11
N TYR A 65 -13.46 2.97 28.82
CA TYR A 65 -13.35 2.66 30.23
C TYR A 65 -13.81 3.80 31.13
N PHE A 66 -13.29 5.01 30.87
CA PHE A 66 -13.52 6.18 31.71
C PHE A 66 -14.94 6.71 31.54
N ARG A 67 -15.65 6.91 32.65
CA ARG A 67 -17.00 7.49 32.66
C ARG A 67 -17.09 8.65 33.63
N THR A 68 -16.49 8.51 34.80
CA THR A 68 -16.49 9.46 35.91
C THR A 68 -15.13 9.50 36.60
N GLN A 69 -14.95 10.39 37.58
CA GLN A 69 -13.68 10.47 38.30
C GLN A 69 -13.36 9.22 39.14
N ASP A 70 -14.33 8.34 39.41
CA ASP A 70 -14.14 7.12 40.21
C ASP A 70 -13.14 6.15 39.58
N GLU A 71 -13.00 6.14 38.24
CA GLU A 71 -12.04 5.28 37.53
C GLU A 71 -10.61 5.85 37.46
N THR A 72 -10.41 7.11 37.89
CA THR A 72 -9.11 7.81 37.80
C THR A 72 -7.95 7.07 38.48
N PRO A 73 -8.11 6.50 39.70
CA PRO A 73 -7.01 5.79 40.37
C PRO A 73 -6.46 4.61 39.57
N GLU A 74 -7.33 3.88 38.87
CA GLU A 74 -6.91 2.74 38.06
C GLU A 74 -6.21 3.15 36.77
N LEU A 75 -6.63 4.27 36.15
CA LEU A 75 -5.95 4.84 34.99
C LEU A 75 -4.57 5.41 35.34
N LEU A 76 -4.43 6.03 36.51
CA LEU A 76 -3.12 6.46 37.04
C LEU A 76 -2.19 5.26 37.19
N ARG A 77 -2.70 4.16 37.76
CA ARG A 77 -1.94 2.91 37.90
C ARG A 77 -1.57 2.30 36.55
N LEU A 78 -2.48 2.31 35.56
CA LEU A 78 -2.20 1.84 34.20
C LEU A 78 -1.02 2.59 33.56
N VAL A 79 -0.99 3.91 33.74
CA VAL A 79 0.09 4.77 33.22
C VAL A 79 1.41 4.50 33.94
N GLU A 80 1.38 4.46 35.27
CA GLU A 80 2.55 4.16 36.11
C GLU A 80 3.16 2.79 35.79
N GLU A 81 2.32 1.77 35.58
CA GLU A 81 2.75 0.40 35.30
C GLU A 81 2.97 0.11 33.80
N SER A 82 2.91 1.13 32.94
CA SER A 82 3.06 0.97 31.49
C SER A 82 4.50 0.54 31.13
N PRO A 83 4.69 -0.49 30.28
CA PRO A 83 6.02 -0.95 29.90
C PRO A 83 6.73 -0.04 28.88
N LEU A 84 5.98 0.89 28.27
CA LEU A 84 6.45 1.84 27.27
C LEU A 84 6.01 3.25 27.68
N PRO A 85 6.70 4.31 27.21
CA PRO A 85 6.12 5.64 27.24
C PRO A 85 4.72 5.62 26.60
N CYS A 86 3.76 6.32 27.19
CA CYS A 86 2.39 6.27 26.72
C CYS A 86 1.81 7.65 26.35
N ILE A 87 0.86 7.61 25.42
CA ILE A 87 -0.12 8.66 25.17
C ILE A 87 -1.40 8.25 25.89
N VAL A 88 -2.03 9.16 26.63
CA VAL A 88 -3.40 8.94 27.10
C VAL A 88 -4.37 9.79 26.29
N THR A 89 -5.40 9.14 25.76
CA THR A 89 -6.41 9.75 24.91
C THR A 89 -7.80 9.37 25.42
N CYS A 90 -8.58 10.36 25.84
CA CYS A 90 -10.01 10.20 26.17
C CYS A 90 -10.84 10.91 25.10
N ARG A 91 -11.07 10.23 23.96
CA ARG A 91 -11.72 10.81 22.78
C ARG A 91 -13.25 10.86 22.94
N PRO A 92 -13.90 12.02 22.79
CA PRO A 92 -15.35 12.14 22.84
C PRO A 92 -16.03 11.64 21.55
N THR A 93 -17.32 11.30 21.64
CA THR A 93 -18.10 10.77 20.50
C THR A 93 -18.18 11.70 19.29
N TRP A 94 -18.22 13.02 19.51
CA TRP A 94 -18.25 14.01 18.42
C TRP A 94 -16.93 14.14 17.64
N GLU A 95 -15.81 13.62 18.17
CA GLU A 95 -14.51 13.53 17.49
C GLU A 95 -14.14 12.06 17.16
N GLY A 96 -15.14 11.17 17.08
CA GLY A 96 -14.96 9.77 16.66
C GLY A 96 -14.44 8.83 17.75
N GLY A 97 -14.56 9.19 19.03
CA GLY A 97 -14.32 8.29 20.17
C GLY A 97 -15.62 7.74 20.78
N HIS A 98 -15.52 7.28 22.04
CA HIS A 98 -16.64 6.65 22.76
C HIS A 98 -16.95 7.29 24.12
N TYR A 99 -16.28 8.38 24.48
CA TYR A 99 -16.54 9.05 25.75
C TYR A 99 -17.81 9.90 25.67
N GLU A 100 -18.75 9.63 26.56
CA GLU A 100 -20.05 10.31 26.69
C GLU A 100 -20.25 11.00 28.06
N GLY A 101 -19.22 10.97 28.93
CA GLY A 101 -19.30 11.58 30.26
C GLY A 101 -19.20 13.11 30.26
N ALA A 102 -19.21 13.71 31.45
CA ALA A 102 -19.13 15.15 31.62
C ALA A 102 -17.74 15.68 31.26
N GLU A 103 -17.67 16.81 30.54
CA GLU A 103 -16.39 17.39 30.13
C GLU A 103 -15.55 17.78 31.36
N GLU A 104 -16.19 18.18 32.45
CA GLU A 104 -15.55 18.51 33.71
C GLU A 104 -14.78 17.31 34.30
N ASP A 105 -15.35 16.10 34.24
CA ASP A 105 -14.68 14.88 34.70
C ASP A 105 -13.49 14.52 33.81
N ARG A 106 -13.65 14.69 32.49
CA ARG A 106 -12.56 14.47 31.52
C ARG A 106 -11.39 15.43 31.73
N LEU A 107 -11.67 16.70 32.00
CA LEU A 107 -10.64 17.70 32.31
C LEU A 107 -9.96 17.39 33.65
N ALA A 108 -10.72 16.96 34.66
CA ALA A 108 -10.17 16.53 35.95
C ALA A 108 -9.24 15.32 35.81
N LEU A 109 -9.59 14.34 34.97
CA LEU A 109 -8.71 13.20 34.64
C LEU A 109 -7.37 13.68 34.06
N PHE A 110 -7.39 14.58 33.06
CA PHE A 110 -6.16 15.09 32.46
C PHE A 110 -5.28 15.83 33.47
N GLN A 111 -5.87 16.62 34.36
CA GLN A 111 -5.14 17.29 35.43
C GLN A 111 -4.53 16.31 36.42
N ALA A 112 -5.28 15.27 36.82
CA ALA A 112 -4.78 14.21 37.70
C ALA A 112 -3.60 13.45 37.07
N LEU A 113 -3.73 13.06 35.80
CA LEU A 113 -2.66 12.40 35.04
C LEU A 113 -1.41 13.29 34.94
N GLY A 114 -1.59 14.55 34.57
CA GLY A 114 -0.50 15.51 34.42
C GLY A 114 0.21 15.87 35.72
N SER A 115 -0.48 15.78 36.86
CA SER A 115 0.06 16.09 38.19
C SER A 115 0.61 14.87 38.92
N SER A 116 0.42 13.67 38.37
CA SER A 116 0.90 12.41 38.97
C SER A 116 2.43 12.35 39.04
N ASP A 117 2.96 11.47 39.89
CA ASP A 117 4.40 11.27 40.03
C ASP A 117 5.01 10.56 38.81
N HIS A 118 4.19 9.77 38.10
CA HIS A 118 4.54 9.07 36.86
C HIS A 118 3.57 9.48 35.74
N PRO A 119 3.66 10.71 35.23
CA PRO A 119 2.70 11.21 34.24
C PRO A 119 2.89 10.51 32.89
N PRO A 120 1.82 10.41 32.06
CA PRO A 120 1.97 9.90 30.70
C PRO A 120 2.87 10.83 29.91
N ARG A 121 3.60 10.30 28.93
CA ARG A 121 4.53 11.12 28.14
C ARG A 121 3.77 12.18 27.34
N TYR A 122 2.57 11.84 26.87
CA TYR A 122 1.70 12.78 26.18
C TYR A 122 0.24 12.64 26.60
N LEU A 123 -0.48 13.75 26.55
CA LEU A 123 -1.94 13.80 26.53
C LEU A 123 -2.38 14.21 25.13
N ASP A 124 -3.32 13.49 24.52
CA ASP A 124 -3.96 13.89 23.26
C ASP A 124 -5.30 14.58 23.55
N VAL A 125 -5.40 15.84 23.16
CA VAL A 125 -6.62 16.65 23.32
C VAL A 125 -7.01 17.31 22.02
N GLU A 126 -8.30 17.35 21.74
CA GLU A 126 -8.86 17.90 20.51
C GLU A 126 -8.76 19.43 20.48
N LEU A 127 -8.42 20.01 19.33
CA LEU A 127 -8.42 21.46 19.09
C LEU A 127 -9.77 22.09 19.47
N GLN A 128 -10.88 21.42 19.13
CA GLN A 128 -12.21 21.91 19.45
C GLN A 128 -12.51 21.85 20.95
N ALA A 129 -12.03 20.85 21.67
CA ALA A 129 -12.18 20.76 23.12
C ALA A 129 -11.41 21.90 23.83
N LEU A 130 -10.17 22.13 23.40
CA LEU A 130 -9.34 23.23 23.92
C LEU A 130 -10.00 24.60 23.66
N ALA A 131 -10.58 24.80 22.48
CA ALA A 131 -11.25 26.04 22.09
C ALA A 131 -12.65 26.22 22.70
N LYS A 132 -13.22 25.20 23.35
CA LYS A 132 -14.60 25.19 23.84
C LYS A 132 -14.88 26.27 24.90
N SER A 133 -13.94 26.47 25.83
CA SER A 133 -14.06 27.53 26.84
C SER A 133 -12.70 27.94 27.43
N PRO A 134 -12.58 29.16 27.99
CA PRO A 134 -11.39 29.56 28.73
C PRO A 134 -11.07 28.65 29.92
N THR A 135 -12.08 28.04 30.54
CA THR A 135 -11.91 27.11 31.66
C THR A 135 -11.28 25.80 31.19
N ALA A 136 -11.75 25.24 30.07
CA ALA A 136 -11.16 24.04 29.47
C ALA A 136 -9.69 24.27 29.08
N ARG A 137 -9.40 25.41 28.41
CA ARG A 137 -8.03 25.79 28.06
C ARG A 137 -7.12 25.86 29.28
N ARG A 138 -7.54 26.55 30.35
CA ARG A 138 -6.77 26.64 31.61
C ARG A 138 -6.56 25.28 32.26
N ALA A 139 -7.56 24.40 32.26
CA ALA A 139 -7.44 23.07 32.85
C ALA A 139 -6.42 22.20 32.10
N ILE A 140 -6.45 22.23 30.77
CA ILE A 140 -5.49 21.50 29.91
C ILE A 140 -4.09 22.08 30.05
N HIS A 141 -3.95 23.42 30.08
CA HIS A 141 -2.66 24.08 30.34
C HIS A 141 -2.09 23.62 31.68
N ALA A 142 -2.88 23.65 32.75
CA ALA A 142 -2.44 23.19 34.07
C ALA A 142 -2.07 21.69 34.11
N ALA A 143 -2.55 20.88 33.17
CA ALA A 143 -2.15 19.47 33.08
C ALA A 143 -0.74 19.30 32.49
N VAL A 144 -0.28 20.22 31.62
CA VAL A 144 0.98 20.11 30.88
C VAL A 144 2.03 21.16 31.24
N GLU A 145 1.62 22.27 31.84
CA GLU A 145 2.45 23.38 32.33
C GLU A 145 2.30 23.48 33.86
N HIS A 146 3.34 23.09 34.60
CA HIS A 146 3.36 23.16 36.06
C HIS A 146 4.32 24.25 36.54
N PRO A 147 3.83 25.37 37.12
CA PRO A 147 4.68 26.49 37.55
C PRO A 147 5.62 26.20 38.73
N GLU A 148 5.36 25.14 39.53
CA GLU A 148 6.05 24.88 40.80
C GLU A 148 6.83 23.56 40.86
N SER A 149 6.96 22.81 39.77
CA SER A 149 7.66 21.53 39.80
C SER A 149 9.12 21.64 39.33
N ALA A 150 10.04 21.63 40.30
CA ALA A 150 11.40 21.15 40.12
C ALA A 150 11.40 19.62 39.88
N ARG A 151 10.65 19.14 38.88
CA ARG A 151 10.57 17.72 38.50
C ARG A 151 11.26 17.54 37.14
N ASP A 152 12.08 16.50 37.01
CA ASP A 152 12.82 16.21 35.78
C ASP A 152 11.93 15.64 34.64
N ILE A 153 10.70 15.22 34.94
CA ILE A 153 9.78 14.55 33.99
C ILE A 153 8.43 15.29 33.96
N HIS A 154 7.98 15.68 32.77
CA HIS A 154 6.70 16.37 32.52
C HIS A 154 5.95 15.76 31.33
N THR A 155 4.62 15.83 31.37
CA THR A 155 3.76 15.47 30.23
C THR A 155 3.71 16.59 29.20
N ARG A 156 3.39 16.27 27.95
CA ARG A 156 3.31 17.21 26.83
C ARG A 156 2.01 17.06 26.06
N LEU A 157 1.51 18.17 25.51
CA LEU A 157 0.26 18.17 24.77
C LEU A 157 0.46 17.77 23.30
N ILE A 158 -0.25 16.74 22.87
CA ILE A 158 -0.61 16.53 21.47
C ILE A 158 -1.95 17.23 21.25
N LEU A 159 -1.95 18.28 20.45
CA LEU A 159 -3.16 18.95 20.02
C LEU A 159 -3.62 18.33 18.71
N SER A 160 -4.83 17.77 18.67
CA SER A 160 -5.31 16.96 17.55
C SER A 160 -6.56 17.51 16.87
N THR A 161 -6.74 17.19 15.59
CA THR A 161 -7.99 17.40 14.86
C THR A 161 -8.22 16.29 13.86
N HIS A 162 -9.48 15.85 13.75
CA HIS A 162 -9.87 14.73 12.91
C HIS A 162 -10.98 15.13 11.92
N ASP A 163 -10.93 14.61 10.71
CA ASP A 163 -12.04 14.70 9.75
C ASP A 163 -12.27 13.35 9.05
N PHE A 164 -13.34 12.66 9.44
CA PHE A 164 -13.68 11.33 8.92
C PHE A 164 -14.34 11.37 7.55
N GLN A 165 -14.71 12.55 7.05
CA GLN A 165 -15.35 12.71 5.75
C GLN A 165 -14.33 12.97 4.65
N GLY A 166 -13.33 13.80 4.90
CA GLY A 166 -12.32 14.16 3.91
C GLY A 166 -11.38 15.23 4.39
N ARG A 167 -10.56 15.76 3.48
CA ARG A 167 -9.73 16.96 3.74
C ARG A 167 -10.63 18.15 4.14
N PRO A 168 -10.50 18.70 5.37
CA PRO A 168 -11.39 19.77 5.83
C PRO A 168 -11.21 21.06 5.03
N ALA A 169 -12.30 21.79 4.78
CA ALA A 169 -12.24 23.04 4.02
C ALA A 169 -11.46 24.14 4.78
N ASP A 170 -11.49 24.11 6.11
CA ASP A 170 -10.84 25.05 7.01
C ASP A 170 -9.48 24.57 7.54
N LEU A 171 -8.87 23.55 6.91
CA LEU A 171 -7.63 22.91 7.38
C LEU A 171 -6.51 23.91 7.71
N THR A 172 -6.25 24.88 6.83
CA THR A 172 -5.23 25.91 7.05
C THR A 172 -5.51 26.75 8.31
N ARG A 173 -6.77 27.05 8.60
CA ARG A 173 -7.17 27.79 9.81
C ARG A 173 -6.94 26.95 11.06
N ARG A 174 -7.27 25.66 11.01
CA ARG A 174 -7.02 24.72 12.12
C ARG A 174 -5.52 24.63 12.41
N LEU A 175 -4.71 24.42 11.37
CA LEU A 175 -3.25 24.39 11.50
C LEU A 175 -2.71 25.68 12.13
N LEU A 176 -3.15 26.86 11.66
CA LEU A 176 -2.72 28.12 12.25
C LEU A 176 -3.08 28.22 13.73
N ALA A 177 -4.32 27.85 14.11
CA ALA A 177 -4.76 27.86 15.50
C ALA A 177 -3.95 26.90 16.38
N MET A 178 -3.61 25.72 15.86
CA MET A 178 -2.77 24.75 16.58
C MET A 178 -1.36 25.27 16.80
N HIS A 179 -0.74 25.87 15.77
CA HIS A 179 0.60 26.45 15.90
C HIS A 179 0.67 27.68 16.80
N GLN A 180 -0.44 28.40 16.96
CA GLN A 180 -0.54 29.55 17.86
C GLN A 180 -0.82 29.16 19.31
N GLU A 181 -1.06 27.88 19.60
CA GLU A 181 -1.33 27.38 20.95
C GLU A 181 -0.01 27.11 21.70
N PRO A 182 0.36 27.90 22.73
CA PRO A 182 1.66 27.76 23.38
C PRO A 182 1.85 26.41 24.08
N ALA A 183 0.78 25.83 24.62
CA ALA A 183 0.83 24.54 25.31
C ALA A 183 1.02 23.36 24.34
N ALA A 184 0.72 23.54 23.04
CA ALA A 184 0.79 22.46 22.05
C ALA A 184 2.24 22.13 21.71
N SER A 185 2.72 20.99 22.23
CA SER A 185 4.07 20.49 21.92
C SER A 185 4.13 19.77 20.58
N ILE A 186 3.02 19.12 20.18
CA ILE A 186 2.89 18.34 18.96
C ILE A 186 1.55 18.66 18.29
N CYS A 187 1.56 18.90 16.98
CA CYS A 187 0.35 19.02 16.18
C CYS A 187 -0.03 17.66 15.57
N LYS A 188 -1.29 17.22 15.69
CA LYS A 188 -1.81 16.00 15.07
C LYS A 188 -2.98 16.31 14.16
N VAL A 189 -2.84 16.00 12.87
CA VAL A 189 -3.89 16.15 11.86
C VAL A 189 -4.17 14.78 11.25
N ALA A 190 -5.43 14.38 11.25
CA ALA A 190 -5.86 13.18 10.55
C ALA A 190 -7.13 13.45 9.75
N PHE A 191 -7.16 13.05 8.48
CA PHE A 191 -8.38 13.14 7.67
C PHE A 191 -8.55 11.94 6.74
N ARG A 192 -9.78 11.66 6.31
CA ARG A 192 -10.06 10.58 5.34
C ARG A 192 -9.50 10.93 3.97
N ALA A 193 -8.49 10.18 3.52
CA ALA A 193 -8.01 10.29 2.16
C ALA A 193 -9.07 9.71 1.20
N ARG A 194 -9.45 10.51 0.21
CA ARG A 194 -10.37 10.15 -0.88
C ARG A 194 -9.63 9.82 -2.17
N SER A 195 -8.34 10.15 -2.22
CA SER A 195 -7.45 9.83 -3.32
C SER A 195 -6.01 9.69 -2.82
N LEU A 196 -5.16 9.02 -3.60
CA LEU A 196 -3.72 8.91 -3.30
C LEU A 196 -3.04 10.29 -3.20
N ARG A 197 -3.52 11.29 -3.96
CA ARG A 197 -2.98 12.65 -4.00
C ARG A 197 -3.14 13.39 -2.68
N ASP A 198 -4.14 13.04 -1.87
CA ASP A 198 -4.38 13.70 -0.58
C ASP A 198 -3.20 13.51 0.40
N ASN A 199 -2.39 12.46 0.20
CA ASN A 199 -1.16 12.24 0.97
C ASN A 199 -0.07 13.27 0.66
N LEU A 200 -0.07 13.88 -0.54
CA LEU A 200 0.94 14.88 -0.92
C LEU A 200 0.79 16.14 -0.06
N GLU A 201 -0.44 16.60 0.18
CA GLU A 201 -0.71 17.72 1.10
C GLU A 201 -0.28 17.38 2.53
N LEU A 202 -0.47 16.13 2.98
CA LEU A 202 0.03 15.67 4.28
C LEU A 202 1.56 15.68 4.34
N PHE A 203 2.25 15.32 3.25
CA PHE A 203 3.70 15.37 3.18
C PHE A 203 4.23 16.79 3.22
N ASP A 204 3.60 17.72 2.52
CA ASP A 204 3.95 19.14 2.56
C ASP A 204 3.80 19.70 3.99
N MET A 205 2.74 19.33 4.71
CA MET A 205 2.58 19.68 6.12
C MET A 205 3.71 19.17 7.01
N LEU A 206 4.15 17.93 6.81
CA LEU A 206 5.29 17.39 7.55
C LEU A 206 6.59 18.11 7.15
N ALA A 207 6.78 18.33 5.86
CA ALA A 207 7.97 18.95 5.27
C ALA A 207 8.18 20.41 5.68
N GLU A 208 7.09 21.15 5.96
CA GLU A 208 7.07 22.58 6.30
C GLU A 208 6.65 22.85 7.75
N ARG A 209 6.61 21.80 8.58
CA ARG A 209 6.19 21.86 9.98
C ARG A 209 6.98 22.89 10.79
N MET A 210 6.30 23.64 11.66
CA MET A 210 6.96 24.55 12.62
C MET A 210 7.22 23.91 13.98
N CYS A 211 6.54 22.79 14.26
CA CYS A 211 6.70 21.99 15.47
C CYS A 211 6.64 20.49 15.11
N PRO A 212 7.01 19.58 16.03
CA PRO A 212 6.75 18.15 15.84
C PRO A 212 5.30 17.89 15.40
N THR A 213 5.12 17.19 14.28
CA THR A 213 3.80 17.05 13.65
C THR A 213 3.52 15.60 13.25
N ILE A 214 2.29 15.16 13.49
CA ILE A 214 1.71 13.89 13.05
C ILE A 214 0.66 14.24 11.98
N ALA A 215 0.82 13.72 10.76
CA ALA A 215 -0.11 13.99 9.65
C ALA A 215 -0.49 12.66 8.98
N LEU A 216 -1.78 12.30 9.02
CA LEU A 216 -2.23 10.95 8.66
C LEU A 216 -3.48 10.97 7.77
N GLY A 217 -3.40 10.22 6.68
CA GLY A 217 -4.53 9.83 5.86
C GLY A 217 -5.22 8.61 6.44
N MET A 218 -6.54 8.69 6.62
CA MET A 218 -7.38 7.55 6.96
C MET A 218 -7.95 6.89 5.70
N GLY A 219 -8.25 5.60 5.78
CA GLY A 219 -8.76 4.79 4.69
C GLY A 219 -7.67 4.23 3.78
N GLU A 220 -8.07 3.44 2.78
CA GLU A 220 -7.15 2.72 1.89
C GLU A 220 -6.16 3.64 1.15
N PHE A 221 -6.60 4.84 0.77
CA PHE A 221 -5.74 5.82 0.10
C PHE A 221 -4.70 6.43 1.04
N GLY A 222 -4.91 6.38 2.35
CA GLY A 222 -4.08 7.06 3.34
C GLY A 222 -2.84 6.28 3.78
N LEU A 223 -2.69 5.01 3.40
CA LEU A 223 -1.58 4.16 3.82
C LEU A 223 -0.21 4.79 3.51
N MET A 224 -0.08 5.47 2.37
CA MET A 224 1.18 6.10 1.95
C MET A 224 1.67 7.14 2.96
N SER A 225 0.78 7.95 3.55
CA SER A 225 1.14 8.91 4.61
C SER A 225 1.68 8.24 5.88
N ARG A 226 1.18 7.04 6.21
CA ARG A 226 1.57 6.29 7.41
C ARG A 226 2.95 5.66 7.27
N VAL A 227 3.23 5.08 6.11
CA VAL A 227 4.50 4.40 5.81
C VAL A 227 5.62 5.40 5.56
N LEU A 228 5.34 6.49 4.83
CA LEU A 228 6.36 7.47 4.44
C LEU A 228 6.59 8.59 5.47
N ALA A 229 5.95 8.54 6.65
CA ALA A 229 6.16 9.52 7.71
C ALA A 229 7.65 9.79 8.02
N PRO A 230 8.57 8.79 8.12
CA PRO A 230 10.00 9.01 8.32
C PRO A 230 10.67 9.84 7.23
N LYS A 231 10.30 9.62 5.96
CA LYS A 231 10.86 10.34 4.82
C LYS A 231 10.60 11.84 4.89
N PHE A 232 9.45 12.23 5.44
CA PHE A 232 9.04 13.63 5.56
C PHE A 232 9.25 14.21 6.98
N GLY A 233 9.84 13.43 7.89
CA GLY A 233 10.12 13.85 9.27
C GLY A 233 8.87 13.95 10.15
N GLY A 234 7.86 13.11 9.89
CA GLY A 234 6.74 12.94 10.79
C GLY A 234 7.21 12.56 12.18
N PHE A 235 6.56 13.10 13.20
CA PHE A 235 6.94 12.83 14.59
C PHE A 235 6.64 11.37 14.98
N LEU A 236 5.47 10.89 14.56
CA LEU A 236 4.95 9.57 14.92
C LEU A 236 3.98 9.07 13.84
N THR A 237 3.86 7.75 13.70
CA THR A 237 2.77 7.09 12.98
C THR A 237 2.15 5.99 13.87
N PHE A 238 0.92 5.60 13.56
CA PHE A 238 0.19 4.57 14.32
C PHE A 238 0.13 3.25 13.57
N ALA A 239 0.31 2.15 14.31
CA ALA A 239 0.27 0.77 13.82
C ALA A 239 -0.59 -0.09 14.75
N SER A 240 -1.36 -1.03 14.22
CA SER A 240 -2.12 -1.97 15.05
C SER A 240 -1.26 -3.16 15.45
N LEU A 241 -1.61 -3.86 16.54
CA LEU A 241 -0.94 -5.13 16.87
C LEU A 241 -1.31 -6.24 15.88
N ARG A 242 -2.56 -6.21 15.43
CA ARG A 242 -3.22 -7.18 14.55
C ARG A 242 -4.23 -6.43 13.67
N ASP A 243 -4.59 -6.98 12.52
CA ASP A 243 -5.57 -6.35 11.62
C ASP A 243 -6.89 -6.01 12.33
N GLU A 244 -7.39 -6.92 13.16
CA GLU A 244 -8.64 -6.80 13.93
C GLU A 244 -8.59 -5.68 14.99
N SER A 245 -7.38 -5.26 15.40
CA SER A 245 -7.16 -4.25 16.45
C SER A 245 -6.94 -2.84 15.89
N ALA A 246 -7.15 -2.63 14.60
CA ALA A 246 -7.01 -1.31 13.99
C ALA A 246 -8.05 -0.31 14.56
N THR A 247 -7.56 0.76 15.16
CA THR A 247 -8.40 1.83 15.74
C THR A 247 -8.83 2.88 14.72
N ALA A 248 -8.23 2.88 13.53
CA ALA A 248 -8.57 3.78 12.44
C ALA A 248 -8.50 3.05 11.08
N PRO A 249 -9.39 3.37 10.11
CA PRO A 249 -9.35 2.76 8.79
C PRO A 249 -8.01 2.96 8.08
N GLY A 250 -7.48 1.90 7.46
CA GLY A 250 -6.22 1.93 6.70
C GLY A 250 -4.95 1.94 7.57
N GLN A 251 -5.07 1.64 8.87
CA GLN A 251 -3.93 1.48 9.77
C GLN A 251 -3.21 0.14 9.49
N PRO A 252 -1.92 0.14 9.13
CA PRO A 252 -1.15 -1.09 8.95
C PRO A 252 -0.81 -1.73 10.30
N THR A 253 -0.48 -3.02 10.29
CA THR A 253 0.05 -3.68 11.49
C THR A 253 1.48 -3.21 11.79
N LEU A 254 1.92 -3.39 13.03
CA LEU A 254 3.29 -3.15 13.45
C LEU A 254 4.28 -4.02 12.65
N ASP A 255 3.90 -5.27 12.40
CA ASP A 255 4.67 -6.21 11.59
C ASP A 255 4.76 -5.77 10.13
N ASP A 256 3.68 -5.26 9.54
CA ASP A 256 3.75 -4.71 8.17
C ASP A 256 4.72 -3.54 8.08
N LEU A 257 4.65 -2.59 9.01
CA LEU A 257 5.57 -1.45 9.01
C LEU A 257 7.01 -1.91 9.18
N LEU A 258 7.29 -2.75 10.18
CA LEU A 258 8.67 -3.14 10.50
C LEU A 258 9.27 -4.13 9.50
N LYS A 259 8.51 -5.15 9.08
CA LYS A 259 9.01 -6.26 8.26
C LYS A 259 8.78 -6.04 6.77
N THR A 260 7.56 -5.66 6.38
CA THR A 260 7.22 -5.48 4.95
C THR A 260 7.75 -4.17 4.41
N TYR A 261 7.42 -3.04 5.05
CA TYR A 261 7.82 -1.71 4.58
C TYR A 261 9.19 -1.28 5.09
N ARG A 262 9.80 -2.04 6.00
CA ARG A 262 11.11 -1.75 6.59
C ARG A 262 11.17 -0.33 7.12
N PHE A 263 10.16 0.06 7.88
CA PHE A 263 9.91 1.43 8.32
C PHE A 263 11.14 2.13 8.91
N ARG A 264 11.97 1.39 9.63
CA ARG A 264 13.21 1.90 10.26
C ARG A 264 14.32 2.25 9.26
N SER A 265 14.29 1.73 8.04
CA SER A 265 15.24 2.08 6.99
C SER A 265 14.79 3.25 6.12
N ILE A 266 13.54 3.71 6.26
CA ILE A 266 13.02 4.82 5.45
C ILE A 266 13.61 6.14 5.95
N GLY A 267 14.24 6.89 5.06
CA GLY A 267 14.78 8.22 5.33
C GLY A 267 14.45 9.23 4.22
N PRO A 268 14.91 10.48 4.35
CA PRO A 268 14.63 11.54 3.38
C PRO A 268 15.07 11.23 1.94
N ALA A 269 16.15 10.45 1.78
CA ALA A 269 16.70 10.07 0.48
C ALA A 269 16.07 8.79 -0.11
N THR A 270 15.29 8.02 0.65
CA THR A 270 14.72 6.75 0.19
C THR A 270 13.84 6.96 -1.04
N ARG A 271 14.12 6.21 -2.11
CA ARG A 271 13.38 6.30 -3.38
C ARG A 271 12.02 5.60 -3.25
N VAL A 272 10.96 6.22 -3.77
CA VAL A 272 9.60 5.69 -3.62
C VAL A 272 9.14 4.98 -4.90
N TYR A 273 8.67 3.75 -4.74
CA TYR A 273 8.09 2.90 -5.78
C TYR A 273 6.69 2.43 -5.37
N GLY A 274 5.92 1.91 -6.31
CA GLY A 274 4.67 1.28 -5.95
C GLY A 274 3.97 0.52 -7.06
N ILE A 275 2.85 -0.12 -6.71
CA ILE A 275 1.93 -0.77 -7.64
C ILE A 275 0.66 0.09 -7.77
N VAL A 276 0.41 0.60 -8.96
CA VAL A 276 -0.77 1.40 -9.29
C VAL A 276 -1.86 0.52 -9.87
N GLY A 277 -3.08 0.63 -9.35
CA GLY A 277 -4.22 -0.17 -9.79
C GLY A 277 -5.49 0.11 -9.00
N TRP A 278 -6.56 -0.59 -9.36
CA TRP A 278 -7.81 -0.59 -8.60
C TRP A 278 -8.63 -1.88 -8.77
N PRO A 279 -9.00 -2.54 -7.66
CA PRO A 279 -8.39 -2.46 -6.32
C PRO A 279 -6.93 -2.97 -6.37
N VAL A 280 -6.07 -2.56 -5.43
CA VAL A 280 -4.63 -2.90 -5.48
C VAL A 280 -3.98 -3.19 -4.14
N THR A 281 -4.68 -2.96 -3.03
CA THR A 281 -4.15 -3.12 -1.67
C THR A 281 -3.77 -4.56 -1.30
N HIS A 282 -4.36 -5.56 -1.99
CA HIS A 282 -4.08 -6.98 -1.81
C HIS A 282 -2.87 -7.49 -2.62
N SER A 283 -2.20 -6.61 -3.38
CA SER A 283 -1.06 -7.01 -4.21
C SER A 283 0.09 -7.54 -3.37
N LEU A 284 0.73 -8.63 -3.81
CA LEU A 284 1.95 -9.16 -3.22
C LEU A 284 3.23 -8.46 -3.73
N SER A 285 3.11 -7.48 -4.64
CA SER A 285 4.27 -6.73 -5.15
C SER A 285 5.06 -5.98 -4.05
N PRO A 286 4.42 -5.32 -3.06
CA PRO A 286 5.14 -4.72 -1.93
C PRO A 286 5.98 -5.73 -1.14
N LEU A 287 5.49 -6.97 -0.97
CA LEU A 287 6.21 -8.02 -0.25
C LEU A 287 7.53 -8.36 -0.97
N ILE A 288 7.47 -8.66 -2.27
CA ILE A 288 8.66 -9.06 -3.03
C ILE A 288 9.64 -7.90 -3.25
N HIS A 289 9.16 -6.71 -3.62
CA HIS A 289 10.06 -5.61 -3.96
C HIS A 289 10.78 -5.04 -2.73
N ASN A 290 10.11 -4.90 -1.59
CA ASN A 290 10.78 -4.43 -0.38
C ASN A 290 11.80 -5.46 0.15
N ALA A 291 11.49 -6.76 0.07
CA ALA A 291 12.46 -7.80 0.38
C ALA A 291 13.66 -7.76 -0.57
N GLY A 292 13.42 -7.58 -1.87
CA GLY A 292 14.48 -7.44 -2.87
C GLY A 292 15.38 -6.23 -2.61
N PHE A 293 14.79 -5.09 -2.24
CA PHE A 293 15.55 -3.89 -1.88
C PHE A 293 16.45 -4.15 -0.67
N ALA A 294 15.96 -4.86 0.35
CA ALA A 294 16.78 -5.23 1.50
C ALA A 294 17.94 -6.15 1.13
N GLU A 295 17.67 -7.17 0.31
CA GLU A 295 18.65 -8.19 -0.05
C GLU A 295 19.84 -7.63 -0.85
N VAL A 296 19.60 -6.64 -1.71
CA VAL A 296 20.66 -5.99 -2.50
C VAL A 296 21.18 -4.69 -1.88
N GLY A 297 20.69 -4.30 -0.69
CA GLY A 297 21.10 -3.06 -0.01
C GLY A 297 20.67 -1.78 -0.73
N TYR A 298 19.54 -1.81 -1.44
CA TYR A 298 19.00 -0.67 -2.18
C TYR A 298 18.06 0.19 -1.31
N ASP A 299 18.32 1.50 -1.26
CA ASP A 299 17.50 2.46 -0.51
C ASP A 299 16.23 2.87 -1.29
N GLY A 300 15.29 1.94 -1.35
CA GLY A 300 13.96 2.16 -1.91
C GLY A 300 12.86 1.60 -1.02
N VAL A 301 11.63 2.09 -1.18
CA VAL A 301 10.42 1.54 -0.53
C VAL A 301 9.32 1.36 -1.56
N TYR A 302 8.59 0.26 -1.48
CA TYR A 302 7.53 -0.11 -2.43
C TYR A 302 6.17 -0.16 -1.72
N LEU A 303 5.16 0.55 -2.25
CA LEU A 303 3.82 0.65 -1.65
C LEU A 303 2.69 0.27 -2.62
N PRO A 304 1.54 -0.20 -2.13
CA PRO A 304 0.31 -0.15 -2.93
C PRO A 304 -0.13 1.31 -3.13
N MET A 305 -0.51 1.66 -4.36
CA MET A 305 -0.88 3.01 -4.78
C MET A 305 -2.26 2.99 -5.47
N PRO A 306 -3.35 2.91 -4.69
CA PRO A 306 -4.70 2.81 -5.25
C PRO A 306 -5.09 4.08 -6.03
N ILE A 307 -5.56 3.90 -7.26
CA ILE A 307 -6.12 4.96 -8.09
C ILE A 307 -7.49 4.49 -8.57
N ALA A 308 -8.58 5.03 -8.04
CA ALA A 308 -9.91 4.61 -8.47
C ALA A 308 -10.15 4.94 -9.95
N ALA A 309 -10.76 3.98 -10.66
CA ALA A 309 -11.14 4.10 -12.07
C ALA A 309 -12.36 5.00 -12.30
N VAL A 310 -13.20 5.19 -11.29
CA VAL A 310 -14.35 6.11 -11.34
C VAL A 310 -14.36 6.88 -10.02
N GLY A 311 -14.67 8.18 -10.07
CA GLY A 311 -14.69 9.03 -8.88
C GLY A 311 -15.57 8.48 -7.75
N PRO A 312 -15.27 8.83 -6.48
CA PRO A 312 -15.89 8.24 -5.28
C PRO A 312 -17.42 8.44 -5.16
N ALA A 313 -18.06 9.21 -6.04
CA ALA A 313 -19.51 9.43 -6.05
C ALA A 313 -20.33 8.25 -6.64
N SER A 314 -19.67 7.24 -7.24
CA SER A 314 -20.34 6.14 -7.96
C SER A 314 -20.41 4.81 -7.21
N SER A 315 -19.96 4.76 -5.95
CA SER A 315 -19.81 3.51 -5.16
C SER A 315 -21.11 2.78 -4.80
N ARG A 316 -22.27 3.14 -5.38
CA ARG A 316 -23.56 2.45 -5.14
C ARG A 316 -23.84 1.28 -6.10
N CYS A 317 -23.04 1.06 -7.14
CA CYS A 317 -23.30 0.02 -8.12
C CYS A 317 -22.02 -0.76 -8.48
N GLN A 318 -21.60 -1.71 -7.63
CA GLN A 318 -20.45 -2.59 -7.93
C GLN A 318 -20.77 -4.10 -7.98
N ASN A 319 -22.05 -4.49 -7.87
CA ASN A 319 -22.40 -5.92 -7.84
C ASN A 319 -23.08 -6.48 -9.10
N GLU A 320 -23.04 -5.79 -10.25
CA GLU A 320 -23.46 -6.41 -11.51
C GLU A 320 -22.55 -6.03 -12.70
N PRO A 321 -22.18 -7.00 -13.57
CA PRO A 321 -21.56 -6.69 -14.84
C PRO A 321 -22.63 -6.07 -15.76
N HIS A 322 -22.71 -4.74 -15.82
CA HIS A 322 -23.62 -4.05 -16.73
C HIS A 322 -23.15 -4.19 -18.19
N ALA A 323 -23.61 -5.26 -18.85
CA ALA A 323 -23.49 -5.43 -20.30
C ALA A 323 -24.29 -4.37 -21.07
N ASP A 324 -25.27 -3.72 -20.44
CA ASP A 324 -26.27 -2.85 -21.09
C ASP A 324 -26.21 -1.35 -20.75
N ALA A 325 -25.09 -0.84 -20.21
CA ALA A 325 -24.94 0.59 -19.99
C ALA A 325 -24.94 1.36 -21.35
N PRO A 326 -25.75 2.42 -21.53
CA PRO A 326 -25.86 3.13 -22.81
C PRO A 326 -24.48 3.65 -23.24
N ALA A 327 -24.16 3.58 -24.54
CA ALA A 327 -22.82 3.85 -25.09
C ALA A 327 -22.17 5.18 -24.64
N GLY A 328 -22.99 6.19 -24.28
CA GLY A 328 -22.52 7.47 -23.73
C GLY A 328 -22.04 7.44 -22.28
N SER A 329 -22.38 6.42 -21.48
CA SER A 329 -21.96 6.29 -20.07
C SER A 329 -20.54 5.71 -19.92
N ARG A 330 -20.21 4.69 -20.74
CA ARG A 330 -18.88 4.05 -20.74
C ARG A 330 -17.75 4.98 -21.19
N SER A 331 -18.01 5.92 -22.09
CA SER A 331 -17.02 6.90 -22.54
C SER A 331 -16.67 7.91 -21.43
N HIS A 332 -17.66 8.34 -20.64
CA HIS A 332 -17.44 9.22 -19.50
C HIS A 332 -16.67 8.53 -18.36
N GLU A 333 -16.95 7.25 -18.09
CA GLU A 333 -16.20 6.45 -17.11
C GLU A 333 -14.74 6.25 -17.52
N TYR A 334 -14.48 5.92 -18.80
CA TYR A 334 -13.12 5.77 -19.31
C TYR A 334 -12.31 7.08 -19.22
N GLU A 335 -12.92 8.21 -19.59
CA GLU A 335 -12.25 9.51 -19.50
C GLU A 335 -12.02 9.97 -18.06
N SER A 336 -12.96 9.66 -17.16
CA SER A 336 -12.80 9.89 -15.71
C SER A 336 -11.64 9.07 -15.13
N SER A 337 -11.55 7.79 -15.51
CA SER A 337 -10.44 6.89 -15.14
C SER A 337 -9.09 7.44 -15.58
N TYR A 338 -9.00 7.84 -16.86
CA TYR A 338 -7.77 8.40 -17.41
C TYR A 338 -7.37 9.71 -16.73
N THR A 339 -8.34 10.61 -16.49
CA THR A 339 -8.08 11.90 -15.83
C THR A 339 -7.53 11.70 -14.42
N SER A 340 -8.14 10.80 -13.63
CA SER A 340 -7.68 10.48 -12.28
C SER A 340 -6.28 9.88 -12.27
N PHE A 341 -6.01 8.94 -13.19
CA PHE A 341 -4.69 8.33 -13.37
C PHE A 341 -3.63 9.36 -13.76
N LYS A 342 -3.89 10.14 -14.81
CA LYS A 342 -2.98 11.18 -15.31
C LYS A 342 -2.65 12.19 -14.22
N ALA A 343 -3.65 12.76 -13.55
CA ALA A 343 -3.44 13.75 -12.50
C ALA A 343 -2.55 13.18 -11.37
N THR A 344 -2.83 11.95 -10.93
CA THR A 344 -2.06 11.31 -9.87
C THR A 344 -0.61 11.05 -10.30
N ILE A 345 -0.38 10.42 -11.45
CA ILE A 345 0.99 10.10 -11.91
C ILE A 345 1.80 11.39 -12.10
N ILE A 346 1.22 12.42 -12.71
CA ILE A 346 1.90 13.70 -12.91
C ILE A 346 2.25 14.37 -11.59
N GLU A 347 1.36 14.37 -10.59
CA GLU A 347 1.67 14.94 -9.28
C GLU A 347 2.76 14.15 -8.55
N LEU A 348 2.71 12.82 -8.56
CA LEU A 348 3.76 11.98 -7.96
C LEU A 348 5.13 12.23 -8.59
N LEU A 349 5.17 12.36 -9.93
CA LEU A 349 6.41 12.62 -10.69
C LEU A 349 7.09 13.92 -10.27
N HIS A 350 6.29 14.98 -10.12
CA HIS A 350 6.77 16.34 -9.89
C HIS A 350 6.83 16.73 -8.41
N HIS A 351 6.35 15.88 -7.50
CA HIS A 351 6.43 16.19 -6.07
C HIS A 351 7.90 16.29 -5.62
N PRO A 352 8.33 17.44 -5.09
CA PRO A 352 9.76 17.79 -4.95
C PRO A 352 10.52 16.90 -3.97
N ARG A 353 9.81 16.38 -2.95
CA ARG A 353 10.42 15.58 -1.88
C ARG A 353 10.03 14.11 -1.90
N LEU A 354 9.15 13.68 -2.83
CA LEU A 354 8.68 12.29 -2.85
C LEU A 354 9.72 11.34 -3.44
N ASP A 355 10.53 11.83 -4.37
CA ASP A 355 11.46 11.01 -5.15
C ASP A 355 10.80 9.73 -5.68
N PHE A 356 9.65 9.92 -6.32
CA PHE A 356 8.95 8.84 -7.02
C PHE A 356 9.81 8.39 -8.19
N ALA A 357 10.20 7.12 -8.19
CA ALA A 357 11.24 6.57 -9.06
C ALA A 357 10.71 5.55 -10.09
N GLY A 358 9.53 5.00 -9.86
CA GLY A 358 8.84 4.15 -10.81
C GLY A 358 7.64 3.45 -10.19
N CYS A 359 6.84 2.80 -11.02
CA CYS A 359 5.76 1.95 -10.53
C CYS A 359 5.47 0.79 -11.48
N SER A 360 4.99 -0.31 -10.90
CA SER A 360 4.20 -1.27 -11.65
C SER A 360 2.80 -0.70 -11.85
N VAL A 361 2.14 -1.07 -12.94
CA VAL A 361 0.77 -0.69 -13.26
C VAL A 361 -0.04 -1.94 -13.57
N THR A 362 -1.13 -2.14 -12.84
CA THR A 362 -2.08 -3.22 -13.06
C THR A 362 -3.44 -2.69 -13.50
N MET A 363 -4.42 -3.59 -13.58
CA MET A 363 -5.80 -3.25 -13.92
C MET A 363 -6.32 -2.09 -13.04
N PRO A 364 -7.07 -1.13 -13.61
CA PRO A 364 -7.43 -0.98 -15.03
C PRO A 364 -6.51 -0.01 -15.81
N HIS A 365 -5.33 0.34 -15.29
CA HIS A 365 -4.57 1.48 -15.81
C HIS A 365 -3.48 1.16 -16.83
N LYS A 366 -3.36 -0.10 -17.28
CA LYS A 366 -2.29 -0.48 -18.23
C LYS A 366 -2.36 0.27 -19.56
N GLU A 367 -3.57 0.52 -20.06
CA GLU A 367 -3.80 1.32 -21.27
C GLU A 367 -3.62 2.83 -21.00
N ASN A 368 -4.08 3.29 -19.82
CA ASN A 368 -3.93 4.67 -19.38
C ASN A 368 -2.45 5.08 -19.31
N LEU A 369 -1.56 4.16 -18.89
CA LEU A 369 -0.12 4.40 -18.88
C LEU A 369 0.43 4.65 -20.29
N VAL A 370 0.01 3.86 -21.29
CA VAL A 370 0.45 4.05 -22.69
C VAL A 370 -0.14 5.33 -23.28
N ARG A 371 -1.40 5.65 -22.99
CA ARG A 371 -2.02 6.92 -23.39
C ARG A 371 -1.23 8.11 -22.83
N LEU A 372 -0.90 8.09 -21.54
CA LEU A 372 -0.11 9.13 -20.89
C LEU A 372 1.29 9.24 -21.50
N ALA A 373 1.95 8.11 -21.75
CA ALA A 373 3.27 8.08 -22.39
C ALA A 373 3.25 8.74 -23.78
N ARG A 374 2.21 8.49 -24.58
CA ARG A 374 2.03 9.13 -25.90
C ARG A 374 1.81 10.64 -25.76
N GLU A 375 0.94 11.08 -24.86
CA GLU A 375 0.66 12.50 -24.63
C GLU A 375 1.89 13.27 -24.15
N CYS A 376 2.69 12.66 -23.27
CA CYS A 376 3.91 13.26 -22.72
C CYS A 376 5.17 12.98 -23.54
N SER A 377 5.05 12.29 -24.70
CA SER A 377 6.19 11.89 -25.54
C SER A 377 7.28 11.09 -24.79
N TRP A 378 6.88 10.24 -23.86
CA TRP A 378 7.76 9.33 -23.13
C TRP A 378 8.18 8.13 -23.99
N SER A 379 9.28 7.48 -23.61
CA SER A 379 9.77 6.31 -24.32
C SER A 379 8.84 5.11 -24.12
N LEU A 380 8.48 4.43 -25.22
CA LEU A 380 7.67 3.21 -25.24
C LEU A 380 8.46 2.08 -25.92
N ASP A 381 8.54 0.92 -25.26
CA ASP A 381 9.01 -0.30 -25.92
C ASP A 381 8.06 -0.70 -27.08
N GLU A 382 8.54 -1.60 -27.94
CA GLU A 382 7.80 -1.99 -29.14
C GLU A 382 6.49 -2.69 -28.81
N VAL A 383 6.50 -3.59 -27.83
CA VAL A 383 5.31 -4.33 -27.41
C VAL A 383 4.25 -3.38 -26.83
N SER A 384 4.60 -2.42 -25.95
CA SER A 384 3.62 -1.46 -25.44
C SER A 384 3.12 -0.51 -26.52
N ARG A 385 3.96 -0.11 -27.48
CA ARG A 385 3.53 0.75 -28.59
C ARG A 385 2.47 0.07 -29.46
N LEU A 386 2.69 -1.19 -29.82
CA LEU A 386 1.81 -1.99 -30.67
C LEU A 386 0.56 -2.46 -29.92
N SER A 387 0.74 -3.02 -28.72
CA SER A 387 -0.37 -3.52 -27.92
C SER A 387 -1.21 -2.42 -27.28
N GLY A 388 -0.69 -1.20 -27.13
CA GLY A 388 -1.39 -0.14 -26.40
C GLY A 388 -1.50 -0.41 -24.89
N SER A 389 -0.71 -1.34 -24.35
CA SER A 389 -0.75 -1.76 -22.94
C SER A 389 0.65 -1.86 -22.34
N ALA A 390 0.83 -1.32 -21.13
CA ALA A 390 2.09 -1.36 -20.39
C ALA A 390 1.84 -1.57 -18.90
N ASN A 391 2.78 -2.20 -18.21
CA ASN A 391 2.68 -2.49 -16.78
C ASN A 391 3.83 -1.88 -15.96
N THR A 392 4.74 -1.14 -16.59
CA THR A 392 5.97 -0.66 -15.91
C THR A 392 6.28 0.76 -16.33
N LEU A 393 6.37 1.66 -15.35
CA LEU A 393 6.86 3.03 -15.48
C LEU A 393 8.22 3.13 -14.78
N THR A 394 9.25 3.57 -15.50
CA THR A 394 10.58 3.87 -14.97
C THR A 394 10.86 5.35 -15.16
N ILE A 395 11.31 6.02 -14.11
CA ILE A 395 11.53 7.48 -14.10
C ILE A 395 13.02 7.77 -14.11
N GLU A 396 13.44 8.59 -15.06
CA GLU A 396 14.81 9.10 -15.14
C GLU A 396 14.82 10.54 -14.61
N ARG A 397 15.73 10.82 -13.67
CA ARG A 397 15.91 12.14 -13.06
C ARG A 397 17.24 12.76 -13.48
N THR A 398 17.26 14.08 -13.50
CA THR A 398 18.49 14.87 -13.62
C THR A 398 19.39 14.68 -12.39
N PRO A 399 20.68 15.01 -12.45
CA PRO A 399 21.56 15.02 -11.26
C PRO A 399 21.02 15.89 -10.11
N GLU A 400 20.25 16.93 -10.43
CA GLU A 400 19.60 17.83 -9.47
C GLU A 400 18.29 17.26 -8.89
N GLY A 401 17.88 16.05 -9.29
CA GLY A 401 16.69 15.36 -8.78
C GLY A 401 15.38 15.74 -9.47
N ALA A 402 15.39 16.66 -10.44
CA ALA A 402 14.21 16.99 -11.23
C ALA A 402 13.84 15.85 -12.21
N PHE A 403 12.56 15.70 -12.51
CA PHE A 403 12.07 14.79 -13.55
C PHE A 403 12.72 15.13 -14.90
N ALA A 404 13.34 14.15 -15.56
CA ALA A 404 13.99 14.33 -16.86
C ALA A 404 13.22 13.60 -17.97
N SER A 405 12.95 12.32 -17.76
CA SER A 405 12.31 11.47 -18.76
C SER A 405 11.58 10.31 -18.08
N ALA A 406 10.74 9.61 -18.83
CA ALA A 406 10.17 8.35 -18.40
C ALA A 406 10.23 7.30 -19.52
N ARG A 407 10.35 6.06 -19.09
CA ARG A 407 10.30 4.87 -19.94
C ARG A 407 9.15 3.99 -19.50
N VAL A 408 8.36 3.57 -20.48
CA VAL A 408 7.17 2.73 -20.30
C VAL A 408 7.37 1.42 -21.06
N THR A 409 7.28 0.31 -20.33
CA THR A 409 7.54 -1.03 -20.86
C THR A 409 6.49 -2.06 -20.42
N ASN A 410 6.46 -3.20 -21.09
CA ASN A 410 5.61 -4.33 -20.74
C ASN A 410 6.43 -5.55 -20.28
N THR A 411 6.57 -5.72 -18.97
CA THR A 411 7.30 -6.86 -18.40
C THR A 411 6.45 -8.12 -18.30
N ASP A 412 5.11 -8.03 -18.36
CA ASP A 412 4.23 -9.21 -18.42
C ASP A 412 4.50 -10.00 -19.70
N ALA A 413 4.49 -9.32 -20.85
CA ALA A 413 4.72 -9.95 -22.14
C ALA A 413 6.12 -10.56 -22.20
N ALA A 414 7.14 -9.80 -21.76
CA ALA A 414 8.52 -10.29 -21.71
C ALA A 414 8.68 -11.51 -20.77
N ALA A 415 7.99 -11.55 -19.63
CA ALA A 415 8.00 -12.69 -18.73
C ALA A 415 7.34 -13.93 -19.38
N ALA A 416 6.18 -13.76 -20.01
CA ALA A 416 5.50 -14.86 -20.69
C ALA A 416 6.34 -15.46 -21.83
N ILE A 417 7.04 -14.63 -22.61
CA ILE A 417 7.95 -15.10 -23.66
C ILE A 417 9.10 -15.94 -23.11
N ASP A 418 9.76 -15.49 -22.04
CA ASP A 418 10.87 -16.24 -21.44
C ASP A 418 10.38 -17.58 -20.88
N CYS A 419 9.26 -17.56 -20.13
CA CYS A 419 8.63 -18.76 -19.59
C CYS A 419 8.32 -19.80 -20.67
N LEU A 420 7.93 -19.38 -21.88
CA LEU A 420 7.62 -20.28 -23.01
C LEU A 420 8.86 -20.69 -23.80
N THR A 421 9.87 -19.83 -23.89
CA THR A 421 11.10 -20.09 -24.65
C THR A 421 11.94 -21.17 -23.99
N GLU A 422 11.95 -21.24 -22.66
CA GLU A 422 12.66 -22.28 -21.91
C GLU A 422 12.23 -23.71 -22.31
N PRO A 423 10.92 -24.07 -22.30
CA PRO A 423 10.47 -25.40 -22.72
C PRO A 423 10.34 -25.58 -24.24
N LEU A 424 9.94 -24.55 -25.01
CA LEU A 424 9.67 -24.69 -26.44
C LEU A 424 10.90 -24.47 -27.33
N GLY A 425 11.97 -23.88 -26.78
CA GLY A 425 13.09 -23.36 -27.55
C GLY A 425 12.68 -22.17 -28.41
N ARG A 426 13.07 -22.18 -29.69
CA ARG A 426 12.78 -21.06 -30.62
C ARG A 426 11.29 -20.97 -30.92
N LEU A 427 10.70 -19.80 -30.69
CA LEU A 427 9.28 -19.50 -30.95
C LEU A 427 8.86 -19.34 -32.42
N PRO A 428 9.71 -18.92 -33.39
CA PRO A 428 9.28 -18.79 -34.78
C PRO A 428 8.60 -20.04 -35.34
N GLY A 429 7.38 -19.88 -35.84
CA GLY A 429 6.56 -20.96 -36.42
C GLY A 429 5.82 -21.84 -35.40
N LYS A 430 6.06 -21.67 -34.09
CA LYS A 430 5.33 -22.39 -33.04
C LYS A 430 3.85 -22.01 -33.04
N ARG A 431 2.97 -23.00 -32.85
CA ARG A 431 1.52 -22.82 -32.81
C ARG A 431 1.09 -22.68 -31.37
N ILE A 432 0.55 -21.52 -31.00
CA ILE A 432 0.21 -21.22 -29.61
C ILE A 432 -1.25 -20.84 -29.53
N THR A 433 -1.99 -21.45 -28.61
CA THR A 433 -3.41 -21.15 -28.39
C THR A 433 -3.59 -20.35 -27.11
N LEU A 434 -4.17 -19.15 -27.23
CA LEU A 434 -4.54 -18.31 -26.09
C LEU A 434 -6.00 -18.54 -25.70
N LEU A 435 -6.21 -18.84 -24.42
CA LEU A 435 -7.51 -18.90 -23.79
C LEU A 435 -7.78 -17.55 -23.12
N GLY A 436 -8.58 -16.71 -23.78
CA GLY A 436 -8.90 -15.36 -23.32
C GLY A 436 -8.39 -14.26 -24.25
N ALA A 437 -9.09 -13.12 -24.23
CA ALA A 437 -8.74 -11.93 -25.01
C ALA A 437 -8.74 -10.65 -24.13
N GLY A 438 -8.28 -10.76 -22.89
CA GLY A 438 -8.13 -9.64 -21.94
C GLY A 438 -6.80 -8.88 -22.10
N GLY A 439 -6.51 -7.96 -21.18
CA GLY A 439 -5.31 -7.12 -21.23
C GLY A 439 -3.99 -7.89 -21.17
N VAL A 440 -3.92 -8.97 -20.37
CA VAL A 440 -2.75 -9.88 -20.33
C VAL A 440 -2.60 -10.63 -21.64
N ALA A 441 -3.70 -11.25 -22.12
CA ALA A 441 -3.72 -11.94 -23.41
C ALA A 441 -3.21 -11.03 -24.52
N ARG A 442 -3.73 -9.80 -24.61
CA ARG A 442 -3.31 -8.81 -25.62
C ARG A 442 -1.81 -8.59 -25.64
N ALA A 443 -1.21 -8.28 -24.49
CA ALA A 443 0.23 -8.03 -24.42
C ALA A 443 1.06 -9.26 -24.84
N ILE A 444 0.66 -10.45 -24.38
CA ILE A 444 1.33 -11.71 -24.73
C ILE A 444 1.19 -12.01 -26.22
N THR A 445 0.00 -11.85 -26.83
CA THR A 445 -0.22 -12.10 -28.25
C THR A 445 0.67 -11.23 -29.13
N PHE A 446 0.79 -9.93 -28.81
CA PHE A 446 1.65 -9.02 -29.56
C PHE A 446 3.12 -9.44 -29.48
N ALA A 447 3.59 -9.85 -28.30
CA ALA A 447 4.97 -10.32 -28.13
C ALA A 447 5.22 -11.66 -28.84
N LEU A 448 4.26 -12.58 -28.83
CA LEU A 448 4.36 -13.85 -29.54
C LEU A 448 4.41 -13.66 -31.07
N ALA A 449 3.54 -12.80 -31.60
CA ALA A 449 3.52 -12.45 -33.01
C ALA A 449 4.84 -11.78 -33.44
N ALA A 450 5.35 -10.84 -32.62
CA ALA A 450 6.66 -10.23 -32.84
C ALA A 450 7.82 -11.26 -32.81
N ALA A 451 7.71 -12.28 -31.97
CA ALA A 451 8.66 -13.40 -31.91
C ALA A 451 8.48 -14.43 -33.05
N GLY A 452 7.51 -14.23 -33.95
CA GLY A 452 7.26 -15.07 -35.13
C GLY A 452 6.40 -16.30 -34.88
N ALA A 453 5.72 -16.41 -33.74
CA ALA A 453 4.78 -17.49 -33.47
C ALA A 453 3.46 -17.30 -34.23
N ARG A 454 2.74 -18.41 -34.47
CA ARG A 454 1.37 -18.41 -35.02
C ARG A 454 0.39 -18.58 -33.88
N VAL A 455 -0.48 -17.58 -33.69
CA VAL A 455 -1.36 -17.51 -32.53
C VAL A 455 -2.80 -17.85 -32.90
N THR A 456 -3.42 -18.74 -32.15
CA THR A 456 -4.87 -18.99 -32.19
C THR A 456 -5.50 -18.38 -30.94
N ILE A 457 -6.47 -17.50 -31.11
CA ILE A 457 -7.13 -16.80 -30.01
C ILE A 457 -8.54 -17.37 -29.87
N THR A 458 -8.91 -17.77 -28.66
CA THR A 458 -10.26 -18.16 -28.32
C THR A 458 -10.73 -17.42 -27.07
N ASN A 459 -11.97 -16.95 -27.07
CA ASN A 459 -12.52 -16.20 -25.94
C ASN A 459 -14.04 -16.35 -25.92
N ARG A 460 -14.65 -16.44 -24.72
CA ARG A 460 -16.10 -16.56 -24.53
C ARG A 460 -16.90 -15.52 -25.34
N THR A 461 -16.40 -14.29 -25.41
CA THR A 461 -16.96 -13.25 -26.26
C THR A 461 -16.18 -13.20 -27.57
N SER A 462 -16.72 -13.76 -28.65
CA SER A 462 -16.05 -13.88 -29.96
C SER A 462 -15.54 -12.54 -30.49
N ALA A 463 -16.35 -11.49 -30.40
CA ALA A 463 -15.98 -10.14 -30.87
C ALA A 463 -14.67 -9.61 -30.25
N ARG A 464 -14.33 -9.99 -29.00
CA ARG A 464 -13.04 -9.60 -28.39
C ARG A 464 -11.86 -10.37 -28.99
N ALA A 465 -12.03 -11.66 -29.30
CA ALA A 465 -10.99 -12.45 -29.96
C ALA A 465 -10.77 -11.97 -31.40
N GLU A 466 -11.85 -11.68 -32.13
CA GLU A 466 -11.81 -11.10 -33.47
C GLU A 466 -11.09 -9.75 -33.49
N GLN A 467 -11.45 -8.84 -32.58
CA GLN A 467 -10.77 -7.56 -32.47
C GLN A 467 -9.26 -7.73 -32.20
N LEU A 468 -8.90 -8.61 -31.26
CA LEU A 468 -7.49 -8.86 -30.95
C LEU A 468 -6.75 -9.47 -32.14
N ALA A 469 -7.34 -10.44 -32.85
CA ALA A 469 -6.73 -11.03 -34.03
C ALA A 469 -6.53 -10.00 -35.15
N ASN A 470 -7.52 -9.12 -35.39
CA ASN A 470 -7.42 -8.06 -36.38
C ASN A 470 -6.32 -7.05 -36.04
N ASP A 471 -6.23 -6.64 -34.77
CA ASP A 471 -5.18 -5.72 -34.30
C ASP A 471 -3.79 -6.34 -34.49
N ILE A 472 -3.64 -7.63 -34.18
CA ILE A 472 -2.38 -8.36 -34.38
C ILE A 472 -2.06 -8.47 -35.86
N ASN A 473 -3.01 -8.86 -36.70
CA ASN A 473 -2.80 -9.03 -38.14
C ASN A 473 -2.54 -7.71 -38.87
N THR A 474 -2.96 -6.58 -38.30
CA THR A 474 -2.60 -5.25 -38.79
C THR A 474 -1.09 -4.98 -38.61
N ALA A 475 -0.51 -5.43 -37.51
CA ALA A 475 0.93 -5.28 -37.23
C ALA A 475 1.78 -6.43 -37.81
N PHE A 476 1.23 -7.64 -37.82
CA PHE A 476 1.90 -8.90 -38.18
C PHE A 476 0.96 -9.73 -39.07
N PRO A 477 0.98 -9.54 -40.39
CA PRO A 477 0.07 -10.23 -41.31
C PRO A 477 0.05 -11.75 -41.11
N ASP A 478 -1.17 -12.31 -41.07
CA ASP A 478 -1.45 -13.74 -40.87
C ASP A 478 -0.93 -14.37 -39.56
N ALA A 479 -0.45 -13.57 -38.61
CA ALA A 479 0.12 -14.09 -37.36
C ALA A 479 -0.95 -14.65 -36.40
N ALA A 480 -2.19 -14.14 -36.47
CA ALA A 480 -3.29 -14.54 -35.59
C ALA A 480 -4.52 -15.06 -36.35
N ARG A 481 -5.19 -16.07 -35.78
CA ARG A 481 -6.52 -16.52 -36.18
C ARG A 481 -7.43 -16.66 -34.97
N VAL A 482 -8.75 -16.64 -35.20
CA VAL A 482 -9.76 -16.87 -34.16
C VAL A 482 -10.27 -18.31 -34.24
N LEU A 483 -10.47 -18.91 -33.08
CA LEU A 483 -11.17 -20.19 -32.92
C LEU A 483 -12.40 -19.94 -32.01
N PRO A 484 -13.61 -20.39 -32.40
CA PRO A 484 -14.78 -20.30 -31.53
C PRO A 484 -14.52 -20.89 -30.15
N TRP A 485 -15.16 -20.35 -29.11
CA TRP A 485 -14.94 -20.82 -27.74
C TRP A 485 -15.30 -22.29 -27.55
N ASP A 486 -16.37 -22.75 -28.19
CA ASP A 486 -16.82 -24.14 -28.08
C ASP A 486 -15.90 -25.12 -28.80
N ASP A 487 -15.08 -24.62 -29.74
CA ASP A 487 -14.10 -25.40 -30.50
C ASP A 487 -12.71 -25.43 -29.84
N ARG A 488 -12.57 -24.85 -28.63
CA ARG A 488 -11.29 -24.81 -27.92
C ARG A 488 -10.78 -26.22 -27.63
N GLY A 489 -9.53 -26.49 -28.04
CA GLY A 489 -8.89 -27.79 -27.86
C GLY A 489 -9.15 -28.81 -28.96
N LEU A 490 -9.87 -28.46 -30.04
CA LEU A 490 -9.96 -29.32 -31.24
C LEU A 490 -8.62 -29.48 -31.97
N ASP A 491 -7.78 -28.44 -31.94
CA ASP A 491 -6.43 -28.46 -32.47
C ASP A 491 -5.42 -28.68 -31.33
N THR A 492 -4.36 -29.46 -31.60
CA THR A 492 -3.20 -29.62 -30.70
C THR A 492 -2.13 -28.56 -31.00
N PRO A 493 -1.97 -27.52 -30.17
CA PRO A 493 -0.89 -26.55 -30.30
C PRO A 493 0.43 -27.08 -29.72
N ASP A 494 1.53 -26.35 -29.95
CA ASP A 494 2.76 -26.53 -29.18
C ASP A 494 2.56 -26.05 -27.72
N ALA A 495 1.73 -25.02 -27.50
CA ALA A 495 1.41 -24.52 -26.18
C ALA A 495 0.00 -23.93 -26.04
N PHE A 496 -0.58 -24.08 -24.85
CA PHE A 496 -1.72 -23.30 -24.39
C PHE A 496 -1.25 -22.22 -23.42
N ILE A 497 -1.84 -21.02 -23.53
CA ILE A 497 -1.67 -19.95 -22.55
C ILE A 497 -3.04 -19.57 -22.00
N HIS A 498 -3.23 -19.75 -20.71
CA HIS A 498 -4.47 -19.44 -20.05
C HIS A 498 -4.46 -18.00 -19.50
N CYS A 499 -5.27 -17.13 -20.10
CA CYS A 499 -5.38 -15.70 -19.79
C CYS A 499 -6.79 -15.29 -19.35
N THR A 500 -7.60 -16.21 -18.82
CA THR A 500 -8.94 -15.92 -18.28
C THR A 500 -8.92 -15.87 -16.74
N ALA A 501 -10.06 -15.55 -16.13
CA ALA A 501 -10.24 -15.60 -14.68
C ALA A 501 -10.84 -16.93 -14.18
N ILE A 502 -11.03 -17.92 -15.06
CA ILE A 502 -11.47 -19.28 -14.68
C ILE A 502 -10.35 -19.90 -13.84
N GLY A 503 -10.67 -20.63 -12.78
CA GLY A 503 -9.68 -21.20 -11.86
C GLY A 503 -9.09 -20.23 -10.83
N MET A 504 -9.41 -18.93 -10.91
CA MET A 504 -8.93 -17.94 -9.94
C MET A 504 -9.79 -17.96 -8.68
N ALA A 505 -9.15 -18.06 -7.50
CA ALA A 505 -9.85 -17.99 -6.21
C ALA A 505 -10.59 -16.66 -6.06
N GLY A 506 -11.85 -16.71 -5.62
CA GLY A 506 -12.74 -15.54 -5.57
C GLY A 506 -13.17 -15.00 -6.95
N GLY A 507 -12.73 -15.63 -8.04
CA GLY A 507 -13.17 -15.36 -9.39
C GLY A 507 -14.55 -15.95 -9.72
N PRO A 508 -15.02 -15.78 -10.96
CA PRO A 508 -16.37 -16.21 -11.35
C PRO A 508 -16.55 -17.73 -11.44
N ALA A 509 -15.45 -18.49 -11.53
CA ALA A 509 -15.45 -19.94 -11.72
C ALA A 509 -14.17 -20.57 -11.15
N PRO A 510 -13.97 -20.54 -9.81
CA PRO A 510 -12.69 -20.87 -9.16
C PRO A 510 -12.29 -22.35 -9.26
N ASP A 511 -13.26 -23.25 -9.38
CA ASP A 511 -13.03 -24.71 -9.42
C ASP A 511 -13.09 -25.29 -10.86
N ASP A 512 -13.25 -24.43 -11.86
CA ASP A 512 -13.43 -24.81 -13.25
C ASP A 512 -12.10 -24.82 -14.04
N SER A 513 -12.14 -25.48 -15.19
CA SER A 513 -11.06 -25.47 -16.19
C SER A 513 -11.54 -24.79 -17.47
N PRO A 514 -10.72 -23.94 -18.11
CA PRO A 514 -11.07 -23.33 -19.38
C PRO A 514 -11.01 -24.32 -20.54
N LEU A 515 -10.42 -25.51 -20.38
CA LEU A 515 -10.39 -26.56 -21.41
C LEU A 515 -11.35 -27.72 -21.04
N PRO A 516 -12.10 -28.28 -22.00
CA PRO A 516 -12.88 -29.50 -21.77
C PRO A 516 -11.99 -30.69 -21.36
N ASP A 517 -12.53 -31.60 -20.55
CA ASP A 517 -11.80 -32.76 -20.02
C ASP A 517 -11.29 -33.69 -21.14
N GLU A 518 -11.99 -33.75 -22.27
CA GLU A 518 -11.65 -34.57 -23.43
C GLU A 518 -10.33 -34.16 -24.08
N VAL A 519 -9.95 -32.88 -23.99
CA VAL A 519 -8.72 -32.34 -24.59
C VAL A 519 -7.49 -33.01 -23.99
N PHE A 520 -7.49 -33.21 -22.68
CA PHE A 520 -6.38 -33.84 -21.95
C PHE A 520 -6.23 -35.32 -22.32
N ALA A 521 -7.35 -36.02 -22.53
CA ALA A 521 -7.34 -37.43 -22.95
C ALA A 521 -6.86 -37.61 -24.41
N GLN A 522 -7.20 -36.67 -25.28
CA GLN A 522 -6.87 -36.72 -26.72
C GLN A 522 -5.48 -36.21 -27.05
N THR A 523 -4.83 -35.49 -26.13
CA THR A 523 -3.56 -34.81 -26.36
C THR A 523 -2.48 -35.25 -25.37
N PRO A 524 -2.09 -36.54 -25.32
CA PRO A 524 -1.10 -37.01 -24.34
C PRO A 524 0.32 -36.52 -24.68
N GLY A 525 0.93 -35.79 -23.75
CA GLY A 525 2.33 -35.35 -23.83
C GLY A 525 2.68 -34.30 -24.91
N ASN A 526 3.85 -33.69 -24.78
CA ASN A 526 4.45 -32.69 -25.69
C ASN A 526 3.66 -31.37 -25.91
N VAL A 527 2.78 -31.01 -24.98
CA VAL A 527 2.16 -29.68 -24.93
C VAL A 527 2.70 -28.92 -23.72
N VAL A 528 2.97 -27.63 -23.91
CA VAL A 528 3.30 -26.72 -22.81
C VAL A 528 2.04 -25.95 -22.39
N LEU A 529 1.79 -25.86 -21.09
CA LEU A 529 0.76 -24.99 -20.52
C LEU A 529 1.44 -23.86 -19.74
N LEU A 530 1.14 -22.62 -20.12
CA LEU A 530 1.41 -21.44 -19.29
C LEU A 530 0.10 -20.97 -18.65
N GLU A 531 0.05 -21.05 -17.32
CA GLU A 531 -1.01 -20.49 -16.50
C GLU A 531 -0.67 -19.04 -16.13
N THR A 532 -1.65 -18.13 -16.14
CA THR A 532 -1.47 -16.74 -15.65
C THR A 532 -2.16 -16.50 -14.31
N VAL A 533 -3.09 -17.37 -13.92
CA VAL A 533 -3.67 -17.40 -12.57
C VAL A 533 -2.64 -17.92 -11.58
N TYR A 534 -2.33 -17.12 -10.55
CA TYR A 534 -1.40 -17.51 -9.49
C TYR A 534 -2.06 -17.73 -8.13
N THR A 535 -3.35 -17.39 -8.00
CA THR A 535 -4.15 -17.62 -6.79
C THR A 535 -5.41 -18.41 -7.16
N PRO A 536 -5.49 -19.71 -6.81
CA PRO A 536 -4.51 -20.51 -6.08
C PRO A 536 -3.30 -20.88 -6.94
N VAL A 537 -2.20 -21.31 -6.31
CA VAL A 537 -0.98 -21.77 -7.01
C VAL A 537 -1.26 -22.99 -7.90
N ARG A 538 -2.18 -23.85 -7.46
CA ARG A 538 -2.58 -25.06 -8.19
C ARG A 538 -4.04 -24.96 -8.62
N THR A 539 -4.27 -24.62 -9.89
CA THR A 539 -5.60 -24.57 -10.52
C THR A 539 -6.04 -25.97 -10.97
N ARG A 540 -7.34 -26.13 -11.28
CA ARG A 540 -7.85 -27.36 -11.92
C ARG A 540 -7.17 -27.62 -13.25
N LEU A 541 -6.99 -26.59 -14.07
CA LEU A 541 -6.30 -26.66 -15.36
C LEU A 541 -4.86 -27.20 -15.22
N LEU A 542 -4.09 -26.65 -14.28
CA LEU A 542 -2.72 -27.12 -14.01
C LEU A 542 -2.70 -28.59 -13.60
N SER A 543 -3.63 -29.01 -12.75
CA SER A 543 -3.70 -30.40 -12.29
C SER A 543 -4.04 -31.35 -13.44
N GLN A 544 -5.03 -31.01 -14.27
CA GLN A 544 -5.41 -31.80 -15.44
C GLN A 544 -4.27 -31.92 -16.46
N ALA A 545 -3.56 -30.81 -16.73
CA ALA A 545 -2.41 -30.81 -17.63
C ALA A 545 -1.26 -31.68 -17.10
N GLN A 546 -0.97 -31.62 -15.79
CA GLN A 546 0.04 -32.47 -15.15
C GLN A 546 -0.33 -33.95 -15.24
N ASP A 547 -1.59 -34.30 -14.96
CA ASP A 547 -2.09 -35.67 -15.04
C ASP A 547 -2.04 -36.21 -16.49
N ALA A 548 -2.17 -35.34 -17.48
CA ALA A 548 -2.02 -35.64 -18.91
C ALA A 548 -0.56 -35.69 -19.39
N GLY A 549 0.42 -35.47 -18.50
CA GLY A 549 1.85 -35.47 -18.81
C GLY A 549 2.33 -34.24 -19.59
N TRP A 550 1.59 -33.13 -19.55
CA TRP A 550 2.01 -31.87 -20.16
C TRP A 550 3.10 -31.20 -19.31
N GLN A 551 3.95 -30.42 -19.97
CA GLN A 551 4.85 -29.53 -19.25
C GLN A 551 4.06 -28.30 -18.79
N THR A 552 4.11 -27.99 -17.50
CA THR A 552 3.31 -26.91 -16.90
C THR A 552 4.19 -25.81 -16.33
N ILE A 553 3.78 -24.57 -16.54
CA ILE A 553 4.35 -23.36 -15.93
C ILE A 553 3.22 -22.70 -15.16
N ASP A 554 3.39 -22.59 -13.84
CA ASP A 554 2.40 -21.99 -12.96
C ASP A 554 2.36 -20.44 -13.11
N GLY A 555 1.26 -19.82 -12.67
CA GLY A 555 1.12 -18.36 -12.73
C GLY A 555 2.11 -17.61 -11.84
N LEU A 556 2.68 -18.29 -10.84
CA LEU A 556 3.69 -17.72 -9.98
C LEU A 556 4.98 -17.42 -10.76
N ALA A 557 5.39 -18.31 -11.65
CA ALA A 557 6.58 -18.11 -12.49
C ALA A 557 6.49 -16.78 -13.25
N MET A 558 5.37 -16.54 -13.94
CA MET A 558 5.15 -15.27 -14.66
C MET A 558 5.13 -14.07 -13.70
N PHE A 559 4.45 -14.18 -12.55
CA PHE A 559 4.39 -13.11 -11.54
C PHE A 559 5.77 -12.71 -11.02
N VAL A 560 6.62 -13.69 -10.70
CA VAL A 560 7.99 -13.44 -10.23
C VAL A 560 8.85 -12.86 -11.34
N ASP A 561 8.74 -13.38 -12.56
CA ASP A 561 9.56 -12.95 -13.70
C ASP A 561 9.26 -11.51 -14.13
N GLN A 562 7.99 -11.14 -14.21
CA GLN A 562 7.62 -9.77 -14.55
C GLN A 562 8.11 -8.77 -13.48
N GLY A 563 8.06 -9.18 -12.20
CA GLY A 563 8.51 -8.37 -11.07
C GLY A 563 10.04 -8.29 -11.00
N ALA A 564 10.74 -9.38 -11.33
CA ALA A 564 12.19 -9.41 -11.42
C ALA A 564 12.72 -8.45 -12.50
N ARG A 565 12.05 -8.40 -13.67
CA ARG A 565 12.37 -7.45 -14.74
C ARG A 565 12.15 -6.01 -14.31
N GLN A 566 11.04 -5.72 -13.63
CA GLN A 566 10.75 -4.40 -13.06
C GLN A 566 11.83 -3.98 -12.06
N PHE A 567 12.15 -4.86 -11.12
CA PHE A 567 13.19 -4.64 -10.12
C PHE A 567 14.53 -4.30 -10.77
N HIS A 568 14.95 -5.06 -11.79
CA HIS A 568 16.17 -4.79 -12.52
C HIS A 568 16.13 -3.44 -13.24
N SER A 569 15.01 -3.11 -13.89
CA SER A 569 14.87 -1.84 -14.62
C SER A 569 14.97 -0.61 -13.70
N TRP A 570 14.54 -0.72 -12.45
CA TRP A 570 14.56 0.37 -11.49
C TRP A 570 15.87 0.51 -10.72
N THR A 571 16.48 -0.61 -10.37
CA THR A 571 17.62 -0.65 -9.44
C THR A 571 18.96 -0.86 -10.16
N GLY A 572 18.95 -1.43 -11.38
CA GLY A 572 20.14 -1.92 -12.06
C GLY A 572 20.70 -3.23 -11.50
N HIS A 573 20.17 -3.73 -10.38
CA HIS A 573 20.59 -4.98 -9.75
C HIS A 573 19.81 -6.18 -10.31
N PRO A 574 20.39 -7.39 -10.33
CA PRO A 574 19.61 -8.60 -10.56
C PRO A 574 18.60 -8.80 -9.42
N ALA A 575 17.38 -9.19 -9.75
CA ALA A 575 16.38 -9.48 -8.73
C ALA A 575 16.68 -10.80 -8.00
N PRO A 576 16.48 -10.88 -6.68
CA PRO A 576 16.63 -12.13 -5.93
C PRO A 576 15.39 -13.03 -6.13
N ARG A 577 15.33 -13.68 -7.29
CA ARG A 577 14.16 -14.47 -7.74
C ARG A 577 13.77 -15.58 -6.77
N GLU A 578 14.73 -16.28 -6.18
CA GLU A 578 14.45 -17.34 -5.20
C GLU A 578 13.75 -16.80 -3.95
N CYS A 579 14.17 -15.61 -3.49
CA CYS A 579 13.52 -14.91 -2.40
C CYS A 579 12.07 -14.55 -2.74
N PHE A 580 11.84 -14.01 -3.95
CA PHE A 580 10.50 -13.65 -4.43
C PHE A 580 9.59 -14.89 -4.49
N CYS A 581 10.06 -15.97 -5.11
CA CYS A 581 9.34 -17.25 -5.18
C CYS A 581 8.94 -17.77 -3.79
N ARG A 582 9.89 -17.78 -2.84
CA ARG A 582 9.65 -18.27 -1.48
C ARG A 582 8.59 -17.43 -0.77
N LEU A 583 8.73 -16.11 -0.79
CA LEU A 583 7.81 -15.20 -0.11
C LEU A 583 6.37 -15.32 -0.64
N VAL A 584 6.21 -15.35 -1.96
CA VAL A 584 4.87 -15.47 -2.56
C VAL A 584 4.25 -16.83 -2.25
N ARG A 585 5.01 -17.92 -2.33
CA ARG A 585 4.50 -19.26 -1.95
C ARG A 585 4.09 -19.32 -0.48
N THR A 586 4.87 -18.72 0.42
CA THR A 586 4.50 -18.66 1.83
C THR A 586 3.22 -17.84 2.03
N ALA A 587 3.09 -16.69 1.37
CA ALA A 587 1.92 -15.83 1.48
C ALA A 587 0.63 -16.43 0.87
N LEU A 588 0.75 -17.34 -0.10
CA LEU A 588 -0.40 -18.01 -0.72
C LEU A 588 -0.79 -19.33 -0.04
N ASN A 589 0.08 -19.91 0.79
CA ASN A 589 -0.15 -21.18 1.49
C ASN A 589 -0.46 -21.01 2.99
N GLY A 590 -0.21 -19.83 3.55
CA GLY A 590 -0.62 -19.44 4.92
C GLY A 590 -1.95 -18.73 4.87
#